data_AF-A0A355WHV8-F1
#
_entry.id   AF-A0A355WHV8-F1
#
_cell.length_a   1.000
_cell.length_b   1.000
_cell.length_c   1.000
_cell.angle_alpha   90.00
_cell.angle_beta   90.00
_cell.angle_gamma   90.00
#
_symmetry.space_group_name_H-M   'P 1'
#
loop_
_entity.id
_entity.type
_entity.pdbx_description
1 polymer ?
#
loop_
_entity_poly.entity_id
_entity_poly.type
_entity_poly.pdbx_seq_one_letter_code
_entity_poly.pdbx_strand_id
1 'polypeptide(L)'
;MSAPWLHIIGIGEDGLDGLTPATRAVVEAAEVIVGGDRHHVLAAAVAAQRVAWPSPFDALISTLLGFKGKRVVVLATGDPLWFSVGARIGRAIDPAEITYHPQVGAFQLAAARMGWSMADL
;
A
#
# COMPACT_ATOMS: atom_id res chain seq x y z
N MET A 1 -21.49 9.23 5.32
CA MET A 1 -20.36 9.13 4.37
C MET A 1 -20.05 7.65 4.21
N SER A 2 -19.84 7.16 3.00
CA SER A 2 -19.43 5.76 2.77
C SER A 2 -18.02 5.54 3.33
N ALA A 3 -17.72 4.33 3.80
CA ALA A 3 -16.36 3.98 4.19
C ALA A 3 -15.40 4.07 2.97
N PRO A 4 -14.13 4.47 3.17
CA PRO A 4 -13.11 4.42 2.11
C PRO A 4 -13.03 3.03 1.49
N TRP A 5 -12.96 2.97 0.17
CA TRP A 5 -12.89 1.70 -0.56
C TRP A 5 -11.44 1.34 -0.94
N LEU A 6 -10.55 2.34 -1.01
CA LEU A 6 -9.16 2.19 -1.41
C LEU A 6 -8.23 2.32 -0.21
N HIS A 7 -7.48 1.27 0.08
CA HIS A 7 -6.49 1.24 1.15
C HIS A 7 -5.09 1.11 0.57
N ILE A 8 -4.19 2.02 0.92
CA ILE A 8 -2.81 2.01 0.44
C ILE A 8 -1.93 1.64 1.62
N ILE A 9 -1.33 0.46 1.55
CA ILE A 9 -0.71 -0.21 2.68
C ILE A 9 0.78 -0.34 2.44
N GLY A 10 1.54 0.25 3.35
CA GLY A 10 2.95 -0.03 3.54
C GLY A 10 3.16 -1.45 4.01
N ILE A 11 4.08 -2.18 3.37
CA ILE A 11 4.47 -3.54 3.78
C ILE A 11 6.00 -3.67 3.75
N GLY A 12 6.55 -4.27 4.81
CA GLY A 12 7.98 -4.59 4.93
C GLY A 12 8.29 -6.03 4.51
N GLU A 13 9.56 -6.44 4.66
CA GLU A 13 9.98 -7.81 4.36
C GLU A 13 9.35 -8.86 5.29
N ASP A 14 8.88 -8.45 6.46
CA ASP A 14 8.13 -9.31 7.40
C ASP A 14 6.70 -9.63 6.90
N GLY A 15 6.32 -9.12 5.72
CA GLY A 15 5.03 -9.41 5.09
C GLY A 15 3.84 -9.04 5.97
N LEU A 16 2.84 -9.93 6.01
CA LEU A 16 1.62 -9.73 6.81
C LEU A 16 1.89 -9.72 8.33
N ASP A 17 2.96 -10.37 8.78
CA ASP A 17 3.28 -10.48 10.21
C ASP A 17 3.90 -9.17 10.75
N GLY A 18 4.45 -8.33 9.87
CA GLY A 18 4.91 -6.98 10.22
C GLY A 18 3.77 -5.94 10.32
N LEU A 19 2.55 -6.28 9.91
CA LEU A 19 1.41 -5.36 9.94
C LEU A 19 0.76 -5.30 11.32
N THR A 20 0.22 -4.13 11.67
CA THR A 20 -0.66 -4.02 12.85
C THR A 20 -1.89 -4.91 12.66
N PRO A 21 -2.53 -5.41 13.74
CA PRO A 21 -3.74 -6.23 13.62
C PRO A 21 -4.86 -5.55 12.80
N ALA A 22 -5.03 -4.23 12.95
CA ALA A 22 -6.03 -3.49 12.20
C ALA A 22 -5.70 -3.40 10.70
N THR A 23 -4.45 -3.12 10.34
CA THR A 23 -4.02 -3.07 8.93
C THR A 23 -4.06 -4.46 8.29
N ARG A 24 -3.64 -5.50 9.03
CA ARG A 24 -3.72 -6.90 8.58
C ARG A 24 -5.16 -7.30 8.26
N ALA A 25 -6.12 -6.96 9.11
CA ALA A 25 -7.54 -7.24 8.86
C ALA A 25 -8.05 -6.56 7.58
N VAL A 26 -7.55 -5.36 7.25
CA VAL A 26 -7.87 -4.68 5.98
C VAL A 26 -7.32 -5.46 4.78
N VAL A 27 -6.08 -5.95 4.86
CA VAL A 27 -5.49 -6.78 3.79
C VAL A 27 -6.25 -8.10 3.64
N GLU A 28 -6.55 -8.78 4.74
CA GLU A 28 -7.26 -10.08 4.75
C GLU A 28 -8.69 -9.95 4.20
N ALA A 29 -9.34 -8.80 4.39
CA ALA A 29 -10.67 -8.52 3.85
C ALA A 29 -10.64 -7.96 2.41
N ALA A 30 -9.47 -7.83 1.77
CA ALA A 30 -9.35 -7.25 0.45
C ALA A 30 -10.01 -8.13 -0.62
N GLU A 31 -10.79 -7.51 -1.50
CA GLU A 31 -11.35 -8.20 -2.67
C GLU A 31 -10.35 -8.15 -3.84
N VAL A 32 -9.58 -7.08 -3.92
CA VAL A 32 -8.55 -6.87 -4.94
C VAL A 32 -7.26 -6.41 -4.26
N ILE A 33 -6.14 -7.06 -4.59
CA ILE A 33 -4.81 -6.62 -4.18
C ILE A 33 -4.02 -6.21 -5.42
N VAL A 34 -3.64 -4.94 -5.47
CA VAL A 34 -2.78 -4.35 -6.49
C VAL A 34 -1.36 -4.24 -5.95
N GLY A 35 -0.37 -4.68 -6.72
CA GLY A 35 1.01 -4.62 -6.29
C GLY A 35 1.99 -5.15 -7.34
N GLY A 36 3.25 -5.27 -6.93
CA GLY A 36 4.28 -5.93 -7.73
C GLY A 36 4.43 -7.37 -7.26
N ASP A 37 5.09 -8.20 -8.06
CA ASP A 37 5.26 -9.64 -7.78
C ASP A 37 5.78 -9.91 -6.36
N ARG A 38 6.79 -9.13 -5.93
CA ARG A 38 7.34 -9.21 -4.58
C ARG A 38 6.28 -8.96 -3.49
N HIS A 39 5.42 -7.95 -3.66
CA HIS A 39 4.34 -7.67 -2.71
C HIS A 39 3.27 -8.77 -2.72
N HIS A 40 3.01 -9.39 -3.86
CA HIS A 40 2.08 -10.52 -3.94
C HIS A 40 2.60 -11.75 -3.17
N VAL A 41 3.90 -12.03 -3.24
CA VAL A 41 4.54 -13.07 -2.44
C VAL A 41 4.39 -12.78 -0.94
N LEU A 42 4.66 -11.54 -0.51
CA LEU A 42 4.55 -11.13 0.90
C LEU A 42 3.12 -11.22 1.47
N ALA A 43 2.11 -11.21 0.60
CA ALA A 43 0.70 -11.32 0.99
C ALA A 43 0.06 -12.62 0.47
N ALA A 44 0.83 -13.65 0.12
CA ALA A 44 0.35 -14.84 -0.59
C ALA A 44 -0.75 -15.62 0.14
N ALA A 45 -0.80 -15.54 1.47
CA ALA A 45 -1.80 -16.19 2.30
C ALA A 45 -3.23 -15.63 2.12
N VAL A 46 -3.37 -14.44 1.52
CA VAL A 46 -4.66 -13.76 1.37
C VAL A 46 -5.33 -14.15 0.05
N ALA A 47 -6.57 -14.64 0.13
CA ALA A 47 -7.38 -14.93 -1.05
C ALA A 47 -8.03 -13.63 -1.58
N ALA A 48 -7.49 -13.07 -2.65
CA ALA A 48 -8.01 -11.88 -3.32
C ALA A 48 -7.67 -11.91 -4.82
N GLN A 49 -8.42 -11.17 -5.63
CA GLN A 49 -8.02 -10.94 -7.02
C GLN A 49 -6.66 -10.22 -7.04
N ARG A 50 -5.67 -10.77 -7.75
CA ARG A 50 -4.33 -10.17 -7.88
C ARG A 50 -4.26 -9.35 -9.16
N VAL A 51 -3.80 -8.11 -9.02
CA VAL A 51 -3.60 -7.20 -10.14
C VAL A 51 -2.16 -6.70 -10.08
N ALA A 52 -1.35 -7.13 -11.05
CA ALA A 52 0.00 -6.61 -11.19
C ALA A 52 -0.04 -5.11 -11.53
N TRP A 53 1.04 -4.40 -11.21
CA TRP A 53 1.20 -3.03 -11.69
C TRP A 53 1.01 -2.95 -13.21
N PRO A 54 0.22 -1.98 -13.70
CA PRO A 54 -0.02 -1.88 -15.13
C PRO A 54 1.23 -1.44 -15.87
N SER A 55 1.35 -1.90 -17.12
CA SER A 55 2.31 -1.40 -18.09
C SER A 55 1.52 -0.91 -19.31
N PRO A 56 1.56 0.39 -19.66
CA PRO A 56 2.28 1.47 -18.98
C PRO A 56 1.69 1.84 -17.62
N PHE A 57 2.54 2.34 -16.71
CA PHE A 57 2.14 2.66 -15.33
C PHE A 57 1.09 3.78 -15.23
N ASP A 58 0.94 4.58 -16.29
CA ASP A 58 -0.04 5.66 -16.35
C ASP A 58 -1.49 5.18 -16.33
N ALA A 59 -1.73 3.91 -16.66
CA ALA A 59 -3.05 3.29 -16.54
C ALA A 59 -3.47 3.00 -15.09
N LEU A 60 -2.60 3.18 -14.09
CA LEU A 60 -2.90 2.83 -12.70
C LEU A 60 -4.19 3.44 -12.18
N ILE A 61 -4.40 4.74 -12.40
CA ILE A 61 -5.57 5.43 -11.84
C ILE A 61 -6.86 4.91 -12.47
N SER A 62 -6.91 4.72 -13.79
CA SER A 62 -8.09 4.17 -14.45
C SER A 62 -8.35 2.72 -14.05
N THR A 63 -7.30 1.91 -13.87
CA THR A 63 -7.41 0.55 -13.31
C THR A 63 -8.03 0.56 -11.91
N LEU A 64 -7.55 1.42 -11.01
CA LEU A 64 -8.09 1.52 -9.65
C LEU A 64 -9.56 1.95 -9.65
N LEU A 65 -9.91 2.98 -10.43
CA LEU A 65 -11.30 3.46 -10.54
C LEU A 65 -12.25 2.39 -11.07
N GLY A 66 -11.78 1.48 -11.93
CA GLY A 66 -12.56 0.34 -12.41
C GLY A 66 -12.96 -0.66 -11.32
N PHE A 67 -12.32 -0.61 -10.14
CA PHE A 67 -12.66 -1.45 -8.99
C PHE A 67 -13.50 -0.73 -7.92
N LYS A 68 -13.93 0.51 -8.18
CA LYS A 68 -14.77 1.27 -7.24
C LYS A 68 -16.00 0.46 -6.85
N GLY A 69 -16.30 0.42 -5.55
CA GLY A 69 -17.35 -0.44 -4.98
C GLY A 69 -16.84 -1.75 -4.39
N LYS A 70 -15.57 -2.10 -4.63
CA LYS A 70 -14.87 -3.20 -3.94
C LYS A 70 -13.89 -2.66 -2.90
N ARG A 71 -13.52 -3.47 -1.92
CA ARG A 71 -12.37 -3.19 -1.04
C ARG A 71 -11.06 -3.48 -1.78
N VAL A 72 -10.36 -2.43 -2.16
CA VAL A 72 -9.10 -2.49 -2.90
C VAL A 72 -7.94 -2.19 -1.98
N VAL A 73 -6.94 -3.06 -1.98
CA VAL A 73 -5.67 -2.86 -1.28
C VAL A 73 -4.56 -2.66 -2.29
N VAL A 74 -3.84 -1.56 -2.17
CA VAL A 74 -2.61 -1.28 -2.92
C VAL A 74 -1.44 -1.52 -1.98
N LEU A 75 -0.59 -2.50 -2.29
CA LEU A 75 0.62 -2.77 -1.51
C LEU A 75 1.80 -1.98 -2.05
N ALA A 76 2.46 -1.24 -1.17
CA ALA A 76 3.68 -0.51 -1.44
C ALA A 76 4.70 -0.76 -0.31
N THR A 77 5.99 -0.56 -0.58
CA THR A 77 7.03 -0.74 0.44
C THR A 77 7.13 0.50 1.33
N GLY A 78 7.27 0.31 2.65
CA GLY A 78 7.49 1.41 3.61
C GLY A 78 6.29 2.35 3.74
N ASP A 79 6.52 3.67 3.75
CA ASP A 79 5.44 4.66 3.84
C ASP A 79 4.83 4.94 2.45
N PRO A 80 3.50 4.73 2.26
CA PRO A 80 2.79 5.04 1.02
C PRO A 80 2.96 6.46 0.46
N LEU A 81 3.31 7.44 1.30
CA LEU A 81 3.44 8.84 0.94
C LEU A 81 4.89 9.33 0.87
N TRP A 82 5.88 8.44 1.09
CA TRP A 82 7.30 8.79 1.04
C TRP A 82 8.01 8.07 -0.11
N PHE A 83 8.32 8.80 -1.18
CA PHE A 83 8.89 8.26 -2.43
C PHE A 83 8.11 7.06 -3.02
N SER A 84 6.79 7.08 -2.86
CA SER A 84 5.91 5.96 -3.17
C SER A 84 4.73 6.38 -4.05
N VAL A 85 3.96 5.39 -4.50
CA VAL A 85 2.82 5.57 -5.42
C VAL A 85 1.63 6.29 -4.79
N GLY A 86 1.53 6.29 -3.46
CA GLY A 86 0.37 6.85 -2.75
C GLY A 86 0.15 8.34 -3.00
N ALA A 87 1.23 9.11 -3.23
CA ALA A 87 1.13 10.52 -3.58
C ALA A 87 0.53 10.73 -4.99
N ARG A 88 0.84 9.84 -5.95
CA ARG A 88 0.23 9.87 -7.28
C ARG A 88 -1.26 9.55 -7.20
N ILE A 89 -1.63 8.55 -6.40
CA ILE A 89 -3.03 8.15 -6.20
C ILE A 89 -3.84 9.26 -5.51
N GLY A 90 -3.31 9.84 -4.43
CA GLY A 90 -3.99 10.89 -3.66
C GLY A 90 -4.19 12.21 -4.40
N ARG A 91 -3.47 12.45 -5.52
CA ARG A 91 -3.72 13.60 -6.41
C ARG A 91 -4.93 13.38 -7.33
N ALA A 92 -5.34 12.14 -7.54
CA ALA A 92 -6.34 11.78 -8.55
C ALA A 92 -7.65 11.24 -7.96
N ILE A 93 -7.62 10.75 -6.72
CA ILE A 93 -8.78 10.17 -6.02
C ILE A 93 -9.06 11.04 -4.79
N ASP A 94 -10.34 11.29 -4.51
CA ASP A 94 -10.78 12.09 -3.37
C ASP A 94 -10.22 11.51 -2.06
N PRO A 95 -9.58 12.33 -1.19
CA PRO A 95 -9.05 11.87 0.10
C PRO A 95 -10.07 11.13 0.98
N ALA A 96 -11.37 11.45 0.88
CA ALA A 96 -12.43 10.76 1.61
C ALA A 96 -12.64 9.30 1.17
N GLU A 97 -12.11 8.93 0.00
CA GLU A 97 -12.21 7.57 -0.55
C GLU A 97 -10.96 6.72 -0.25
N ILE A 98 -9.92 7.30 0.35
CA ILE A 98 -8.62 6.67 0.56
C ILE A 98 -8.32 6.50 2.06
N THR A 99 -7.65 5.42 2.43
CA THR A 99 -6.97 5.32 3.72
C THR A 99 -5.54 4.85 3.54
N TYR A 100 -4.60 5.57 4.16
CA TYR A 100 -3.18 5.22 4.16
C TYR A 100 -2.82 4.45 5.43
N HIS A 101 -2.04 3.38 5.28
CA HIS A 101 -1.50 2.60 6.38
C HIS A 101 0.03 2.58 6.27
N PRO A 102 0.75 3.46 6.98
CA PRO A 102 2.21 3.55 6.85
C PRO A 102 2.93 2.39 7.53
N GLN A 103 4.11 2.08 7.01
CA GLN A 103 5.12 1.21 7.63
C GLN A 103 6.48 1.92 7.65
N VAL A 104 7.42 1.42 8.44
CA VAL A 104 8.77 2.00 8.52
C VAL A 104 9.43 1.97 7.15
N GLY A 105 9.87 3.14 6.66
CA GLY A 105 10.50 3.29 5.34
C GLY A 105 11.97 2.89 5.32
N ALA A 106 12.52 2.71 4.11
CA ALA A 106 13.91 2.29 3.91
C ALA A 106 14.93 3.25 4.57
N PHE A 107 14.72 4.56 4.46
CA PHE A 107 15.60 5.57 5.06
C PHE A 107 15.54 5.55 6.59
N GLN A 108 14.36 5.37 7.19
CA GLN A 108 14.23 5.21 8.64
C GLN A 108 14.95 3.95 9.13
N LEU A 109 14.79 2.82 8.42
CA LEU A 109 15.50 1.58 8.74
C LEU A 109 17.02 1.74 8.63
N ALA A 110 17.49 2.44 7.59
CA ALA A 110 18.92 2.72 7.40
C ALA A 110 19.45 3.61 8.53
N ALA A 111 18.79 4.74 8.82
CA ALA A 111 19.19 5.66 9.86
C ALA A 111 19.26 4.97 11.24
N ALA A 112 18.25 4.16 11.59
CA ALA A 112 18.24 3.41 12.84
C ALA A 112 19.40 2.40 12.94
N ARG A 113 19.74 1.70 11.85
CA ARG A 113 20.87 0.76 11.82
C ARG A 113 22.23 1.46 11.90
N MET A 114 22.32 2.67 11.38
CA MET A 114 23.55 3.47 11.36
C MET A 114 23.69 4.39 12.58
N GLY A 115 22.67 4.46 13.45
CA GLY A 115 22.63 5.39 14.57
C GLY A 115 22.51 6.85 14.15
N TRP A 116 21.98 7.12 12.96
CA TRP A 116 21.78 8.48 12.44
C TRP A 116 20.45 9.05 12.93
N SER A 117 20.46 10.32 13.35
CA SER A 117 19.25 11.09 13.58
C SER A 117 18.58 11.37 12.23
N MET A 118 17.33 10.94 12.06
CA MET A 118 16.56 11.23 10.85
C MET A 118 16.36 12.73 10.61
N ALA A 119 16.38 13.55 11.67
CA ALA A 119 16.25 15.00 11.53
C ALA A 119 17.53 15.68 11.01
N ASP A 120 18.66 14.97 11.05
CA ASP A 120 19.98 15.47 10.62
C ASP A 120 20.34 14.99 9.20
N LEU A 121 19.47 14.22 8.53
CA LEU A 121 19.64 13.68 7.17
C LEU A 121 18.94 14.53 6.11
#